data_AF-A0A848C0M6-F1
#
_entry.id   AF-A0A848C0M6-F1
#
_cell.length_a   1.000
_cell.length_b   1.000
_cell.length_c   1.000
_cell.angle_alpha   90.00
_cell.angle_beta   90.00
_cell.angle_gamma   90.00
#
_symmetry.space_group_name_H-M   'P 1'
#
loop_
_entity.id
_entity.type
_entity.pdbx_description
1 polymer ?
#
loop_
_entity_poly.entity_id
_entity_poly.type
_entity_poly.pdbx_seq_one_letter_code
_entity_poly.pdbx_strand_id
1 'polypeptide(L)'
;MAIKPIIDPIATAGKTLLLVDLKPAYERVKNSNGEFEKTDKITHYNYTVVCLEKKFEKIIVKIEEPRPLFDTENDEIPDETYVKFENLSFNPYVSNGWIQLSSKADKCILVKA
;
A
#
# COMPACT_ATOMS: atom_id res chain seq x y z
N MET A 1 -18.45 15.51 -19.03
CA MET A 1 -18.40 15.13 -17.60
C MET A 1 -17.57 13.85 -17.52
N ALA A 2 -16.37 13.90 -16.94
CA ALA A 2 -15.57 12.69 -16.77
C ALA A 2 -16.19 11.84 -15.66
N ILE A 3 -16.59 10.61 -15.97
CA ILE A 3 -17.06 9.66 -14.97
C ILE A 3 -15.85 9.34 -14.08
N LYS A 4 -15.94 9.65 -12.78
CA LYS A 4 -14.94 9.27 -11.79
C LYS A 4 -15.46 7.99 -11.13
N PRO A 5 -15.00 6.80 -11.53
CA PRO A 5 -15.58 5.56 -11.04
C PRO A 5 -15.33 5.45 -9.52
N ILE A 6 -16.38 5.07 -8.80
CA ILE A 6 -16.29 4.70 -7.39
C ILE A 6 -15.86 3.23 -7.36
N ILE A 7 -14.68 2.96 -6.81
CA ILE A 7 -14.13 1.60 -6.73
C ILE A 7 -14.46 1.05 -5.35
N ASP A 8 -15.21 -0.05 -5.30
CA ASP A 8 -15.48 -0.78 -4.06
C ASP A 8 -14.21 -1.54 -3.63
N PRO A 9 -13.61 -1.21 -2.47
CA PRO A 9 -12.39 -1.85 -2.01
C PRO A 9 -12.54 -3.34 -1.73
N ILE A 10 -13.66 -3.77 -1.15
CA ILE A 10 -13.92 -5.16 -0.79
C ILE A 10 -14.17 -5.97 -2.06
N ALA A 11 -14.97 -5.43 -2.99
CA ALA A 11 -15.19 -6.09 -4.26
C ALA A 11 -13.90 -6.20 -5.09
N THR A 12 -12.94 -5.29 -4.90
CA THR A 12 -11.66 -5.25 -5.61
C THR A 12 -10.60 -6.15 -4.98
N ALA A 13 -10.36 -6.05 -3.67
CA ALA A 13 -9.27 -6.73 -2.96
C ALA A 13 -9.72 -8.00 -2.20
N GLY A 14 -11.03 -8.21 -2.02
CA GLY A 14 -11.54 -9.27 -1.14
C GLY A 14 -11.50 -8.86 0.34
N LYS A 15 -11.96 -9.76 1.21
CA LYS A 15 -12.01 -9.54 2.66
C LYS A 15 -10.77 -10.07 3.38
N THR A 16 -10.16 -11.11 2.83
CA THR A 16 -9.03 -11.81 3.44
C THR A 16 -7.72 -11.37 2.78
N LEU A 17 -6.91 -10.60 3.51
CA LEU A 17 -5.64 -10.04 3.06
C LEU A 17 -4.49 -10.61 3.91
N LEU A 18 -3.49 -11.17 3.24
CA LEU A 18 -2.28 -11.71 3.87
C LEU A 18 -1.11 -10.75 3.63
N LEU A 19 -0.49 -10.25 4.69
CA LEU A 19 0.69 -9.38 4.60
C LEU A 19 1.92 -10.19 4.22
N VAL A 20 2.65 -9.73 3.19
CA VAL A 20 3.86 -10.41 2.69
C VAL A 20 5.09 -9.51 2.55
N ASP A 21 4.92 -8.19 2.62
CA ASP A 21 6.04 -7.24 2.60
C ASP A 21 5.63 -5.93 3.26
N LEU A 22 6.59 -5.27 3.92
CA LEU A 22 6.41 -3.99 4.57
C LEU A 22 7.68 -3.15 4.38
N LYS A 23 7.57 -2.05 3.62
CA LYS A 23 8.74 -1.23 3.26
C LYS A 23 8.50 0.25 3.52
N PRO A 24 9.49 0.97 4.10
CA PRO A 24 9.44 2.42 4.16
C PRO A 24 9.59 3.03 2.77
N ALA A 25 8.83 4.08 2.51
CA ALA A 25 8.95 4.93 1.33
C ALA A 25 9.55 6.27 1.73
N TYR A 26 10.64 6.64 1.06
CA TYR A 26 11.44 7.79 1.44
C TYR A 26 11.16 8.98 0.53
N GLU A 27 11.32 10.18 1.08
CA GLU A 27 11.24 11.42 0.33
C GLU A 27 12.32 11.46 -0.76
N ARG A 28 11.97 12.05 -1.90
CA ARG A 28 12.91 12.31 -2.98
C ARG A 28 12.94 13.80 -3.26
N VAL A 29 14.12 14.41 -3.15
CA VAL A 29 14.32 15.85 -3.42
C VAL A 29 15.07 16.01 -4.73
N LYS A 30 14.72 17.08 -5.45
CA LYS A 30 15.38 17.43 -6.70
C LYS A 30 16.70 18.12 -6.41
N ASN A 31 17.81 17.55 -6.88
CA ASN A 31 19.13 18.15 -6.76
C ASN A 31 19.34 19.27 -7.80
N SER A 32 20.46 20.00 -7.68
CA SER A 32 20.83 21.09 -8.60
C SER A 32 21.01 20.63 -10.06
N ASN A 33 21.27 19.34 -10.26
CA ASN A 33 21.47 18.74 -11.59
C ASN A 33 20.14 18.27 -12.23
N GLY A 34 19.02 18.45 -11.52
CA GLY A 34 17.68 18.09 -11.99
C GLY A 34 17.26 16.66 -11.73
N GLU A 35 18.12 15.86 -11.08
CA GLU A 35 17.85 14.47 -10.70
C GLU A 35 17.18 14.40 -9.32
N PHE A 36 16.51 13.28 -9.03
CA PHE A 36 15.82 13.08 -7.76
C PHE A 36 16.60 12.13 -6.85
N GLU A 37 17.19 12.67 -5.80
CA GLU A 37 17.93 11.93 -4.78
C GLU A 37 17.01 11.52 -3.63
N LYS A 38 17.20 10.29 -3.14
CA LYS A 38 16.49 9.74 -1.99
C LYS A 38 17.06 10.33 -0.70
N THR A 39 16.21 10.77 0.21
CA THR A 39 16.63 11.19 1.57
C THR A 39 16.38 10.09 2.59
N ASP A 40 16.85 10.31 3.82
CA ASP A 40 16.58 9.41 4.96
C ASP A 40 15.20 9.65 5.59
N LYS A 41 14.45 10.64 5.11
CA LYS A 41 13.13 10.99 5.64
C LYS A 41 12.07 10.03 5.10
N ILE A 42 11.53 9.20 5.97
CA ILE A 42 10.37 8.35 5.67
C ILE A 42 9.12 9.22 5.50
N THR A 43 8.37 8.97 4.43
CA THR A 43 7.12 9.68 4.12
C THR A 43 5.88 8.85 4.38
N HIS A 44 5.97 7.54 4.20
CA HIS A 44 4.90 6.57 4.44
C HIS A 44 5.49 5.15 4.42
N TYR A 45 4.66 4.17 4.73
CA TYR A 45 4.99 2.75 4.58
C TYR A 45 4.09 2.11 3.53
N ASN A 46 4.69 1.23 2.73
CA ASN A 46 4.01 0.43 1.73
C ASN A 46 3.86 -1.00 2.25
N TYR A 47 2.62 -1.44 2.34
CA TYR A 47 2.25 -2.79 2.76
C TYR A 47 1.88 -3.57 1.50
N THR A 48 2.64 -4.62 1.17
CA THR A 48 2.24 -5.54 0.11
C THR A 48 1.42 -6.65 0.70
N VAL A 49 0.18 -6.80 0.23
CA VAL A 49 -0.71 -7.86 0.65
C VAL A 49 -1.11 -8.74 -0.52
N VAL A 50 -1.39 -10.01 -0.23
CA VAL A 50 -2.02 -10.96 -1.14
C VAL A 50 -3.52 -10.95 -0.89
N CYS A 51 -4.28 -10.74 -1.97
CA CYS A 51 -5.73 -10.80 -1.99
C CYS A 51 -6.18 -12.25 -2.22
N LEU A 52 -6.40 -13.01 -1.15
CA LEU A 52 -6.62 -14.47 -1.24
C LEU A 52 -7.88 -14.83 -2.05
N GLU A 53 -8.92 -14.00 -1.97
CA GLU A 53 -10.19 -14.19 -2.70
C GLU A 53 -10.11 -13.71 -4.17
N LYS A 54 -8.99 -13.11 -4.58
CA LYS A 54 -8.82 -12.47 -5.88
C LYS A 54 -7.65 -13.09 -6.63
N LYS A 55 -7.65 -14.41 -6.77
CA LYS A 55 -6.61 -15.17 -7.50
C LYS A 55 -5.19 -14.90 -7.00
N PHE A 56 -5.04 -14.58 -5.72
CA PHE A 56 -3.75 -14.24 -5.10
C PHE A 56 -3.07 -13.02 -5.73
N GLU A 57 -3.84 -12.10 -6.31
CA GLU A 57 -3.33 -10.81 -6.76
C GLU A 57 -2.63 -10.07 -5.62
N LYS A 58 -1.52 -9.42 -5.92
CA LYS A 58 -0.77 -8.61 -4.95
C LYS A 58 -1.09 -7.13 -5.17
N ILE A 59 -1.37 -6.44 -4.08
CA ILE A 59 -1.51 -4.98 -4.09
C ILE A 59 -0.57 -4.36 -3.07
N ILE A 60 -0.13 -3.14 -3.37
CA ILE A 60 0.68 -2.33 -2.48
C ILE A 60 -0.21 -1.22 -1.92
N VAL A 61 -0.42 -1.22 -0.62
CA VAL A 61 -1.22 -0.20 0.07
C VAL A 61 -0.30 0.77 0.77
N LYS A 62 -0.38 2.04 0.37
CA LYS A 62 0.25 3.15 1.08
C LYS A 62 -0.51 3.41 2.38
N ILE A 63 0.19 3.40 3.51
CA ILE A 63 -0.39 3.71 4.83
C ILE A 63 0.02 5.10 5.27
N GLU A 64 -0.97 5.89 5.69
CA GLU A 64 -0.78 7.26 6.17
C GLU A 64 -0.28 7.29 7.63
N GLU A 65 -0.63 6.29 8.46
CA GLU A 65 -0.08 6.14 9.81
C GLU A 65 1.46 6.06 9.78
N PRO A 66 2.17 6.91 10.55
CA PRO A 66 3.62 7.02 10.48
C PRO A 66 4.34 5.86 11.19
N ARG A 67 3.63 5.02 11.94
CA ARG A 67 4.23 3.89 12.64
C ARG A 67 3.92 2.59 11.87
N PRO A 68 4.93 1.81 11.47
CA PRO A 68 4.70 0.54 10.83
C PRO A 68 4.22 -0.52 11.83
N LEU A 69 3.59 -1.57 11.32
CA LEU A 69 3.06 -2.68 12.11
C LEU A 69 4.18 -3.54 12.71
N PHE A 70 5.29 -3.67 11.97
CA PHE A 70 6.53 -4.33 12.37
C PHE A 70 7.70 -3.38 12.14
N ASP A 71 8.77 -3.53 12.91
CA ASP A 71 10.01 -2.80 12.67
C ASP A 71 10.64 -3.28 11.34
N THR A 72 10.73 -2.40 10.36
CA THR A 72 11.20 -2.75 9.01
C THR A 72 12.69 -3.07 8.92
N GLU A 73 13.46 -2.80 9.99
CA GLU A 73 14.90 -3.08 10.04
C GLU A 73 15.21 -4.33 10.89
N ASN A 74 14.38 -4.61 11.90
CA ASN A 74 14.69 -5.62 12.92
C ASN A 74 13.74 -6.82 12.92
N ASP A 75 12.53 -6.69 12.38
CA ASP A 75 11.51 -7.74 12.45
C ASP A 75 11.32 -8.44 11.09
N GLU A 76 11.18 -9.76 11.13
CA GLU A 76 10.57 -10.51 10.04
C GLU A 76 9.05 -10.53 10.19
N ILE A 77 8.33 -10.43 9.08
CA ILE A 77 6.87 -10.56 9.09
C ILE A 77 6.54 -12.03 9.34
N PRO A 78 5.81 -12.37 10.42
CA PRO A 78 5.44 -13.76 10.68
C PRO A 78 4.61 -14.34 9.54
N ASP A 79 4.75 -15.65 9.31
CA ASP A 79 3.83 -16.37 8.44
C ASP A 79 2.38 -16.19 8.90
N GLU A 80 1.44 -16.32 7.96
CA GLU A 80 0.00 -16.21 8.25
C GLU A 80 -0.43 -14.87 8.90
N THR A 81 0.31 -13.79 8.63
CA THR A 81 -0.06 -12.44 9.11
C THR A 81 -1.24 -11.86 8.33
N TYR A 82 -2.46 -12.11 8.81
CA TYR A 82 -3.68 -11.53 8.25
C TYR A 82 -3.90 -10.09 8.72
N VAL A 83 -4.28 -9.21 7.80
CA VAL A 83 -4.46 -7.78 8.07
C VAL A 83 -5.78 -7.25 7.51
N LYS A 84 -6.23 -6.14 8.08
CA LYS A 84 -7.27 -5.28 7.50
C LYS A 84 -6.80 -3.83 7.48
N PHE A 85 -7.36 -3.08 6.55
CA PHE A 85 -7.04 -1.68 6.35
C PHE A 85 -8.23 -0.79 6.71
N GLU A 86 -7.99 0.24 7.50
CA GLU A 86 -9.01 1.25 7.81
C GLU A 86 -9.08 2.28 6.68
N ASN A 87 -10.29 2.56 6.20
CA ASN A 87 -10.56 3.50 5.10
C ASN A 87 -9.76 3.20 3.82
N LEU A 88 -9.60 1.92 3.47
CA LEU A 88 -8.99 1.51 2.22
C LEU A 88 -9.72 2.15 1.03
N SER A 89 -8.95 2.81 0.17
CA SER A 89 -9.47 3.47 -1.03
C SER A 89 -8.56 3.18 -2.22
N PHE A 90 -9.19 3.07 -3.40
CA PHE A 90 -8.53 2.90 -4.67
C PHE A 90 -8.79 4.11 -5.54
N ASN A 91 -7.72 4.69 -6.07
CA ASN A 91 -7.77 5.83 -6.97
C ASN A 91 -7.23 5.41 -8.33
N PRO A 92 -8.05 5.47 -9.40
CA PRO A 92 -7.57 5.23 -10.75
C PRO A 92 -6.77 6.43 -11.24
N TYR A 93 -5.70 6.16 -11.98
CA TYR A 93 -4.91 7.15 -12.69
C TYR A 93 -4.44 6.59 -14.02
N VAL A 94 -4.08 7.47 -14.95
CA VAL A 94 -3.52 7.06 -16.24
C VAL A 94 -2.01 7.17 -16.16
N SER A 95 -1.32 6.09 -16.52
CA SER A 95 0.13 6.05 -16.64
C SER A 95 0.51 5.26 -17.88
N ASN A 96 1.37 5.83 -18.72
CA ASN A 96 1.80 5.25 -19.99
C ASN A 96 0.64 4.80 -20.89
N GLY A 97 -0.47 5.55 -20.89
CA GLY A 97 -1.68 5.24 -21.68
C GLY A 97 -2.59 4.17 -21.08
N TRP A 98 -2.25 3.58 -19.94
CA TRP A 98 -3.02 2.55 -19.26
C TRP A 98 -3.66 3.07 -17.97
N ILE A 99 -4.85 2.55 -17.64
CA ILE A 99 -5.46 2.78 -16.32
C ILE A 99 -4.70 1.93 -15.31
N GLN A 100 -4.20 2.59 -14.27
CA GLN A 100 -3.56 1.99 -13.11
C GLN A 100 -4.37 2.33 -11.86
N LEU A 101 -4.22 1.52 -10.82
CA LEU A 101 -4.82 1.79 -9.52
C LEU A 101 -3.73 2.10 -8.51
N SER A 102 -3.92 3.19 -7.76
CA SER A 102 -3.19 3.41 -6.51
C SER A 102 -4.10 3.08 -5.34
N SER A 103 -3.57 2.42 -4.31
CA SER A 103 -4.30 2.14 -3.07
C SER A 103 -3.68 2.83 -1.88
N LYS A 104 -4.55 3.37 -1.02
CA LYS A 104 -4.16 3.98 0.25
C LYS A 104 -5.14 3.61 1.36
N ALA A 105 -4.65 3.61 2.59
CA ALA A 105 -5.46 3.44 3.79
C ALA A 105 -4.86 4.26 4.94
N ASP A 106 -5.68 4.55 5.92
CA ASP A 106 -5.26 5.35 7.07
C ASP A 106 -4.35 4.51 7.98
N LYS A 107 -4.74 3.26 8.21
CA LYS A 107 -4.10 2.35 9.15
C LYS A 107 -4.17 0.89 8.69
N CYS A 108 -3.15 0.12 9.07
CA CYS A 108 -3.11 -1.34 8.97
C CYS A 108 -3.23 -1.96 10.36
N ILE A 109 -4.07 -2.97 10.52
CA ILE A 109 -4.26 -3.68 11.80
C ILE A 109 -4.29 -5.19 11.58
N LEU A 110 -3.72 -5.92 12.53
CA LEU A 110 -3.76 -7.39 12.56
C LEU A 110 -5.19 -7.88 12.75
N VAL A 111 -5.54 -8.93 12.02
CA VAL A 111 -6.75 -9.71 12.24
C VAL A 111 -6.32 -10.96 12.99
N LYS A 112 -6.82 -11.14 14.21
CA LYS A 112 -6.67 -12.42 14.89
C LYS A 112 -7.50 -13.45 14.13
N ALA A 113 -6.87 -14.56 13.76
CA ALA A 113 -7.56 -15.76 13.31
C ALA A 113 -8.52 -16.26 14.39
#